data_AF-A0A0D6MD07-F1
#
_entry.id   AF-A0A0D6MD07-F1
#
_cell.length_a   1.000
_cell.length_b   1.000
_cell.length_c   1.000
_cell.angle_alpha   90.00
_cell.angle_beta   90.00
_cell.angle_gamma   90.00
#
_symmetry.space_group_name_H-M   'P 1'
#
loop_
_entity.id
_entity.type
_entity.pdbx_description
1 polymer ?
#
loop_
_entity_poly.entity_id
_entity_poly.type
_entity_poly.pdbx_seq_one_letter_code
_entity_poly.pdbx_strand_id
1 'polypeptide(L)'
;MDIACLCGFFGGTGGANCVLRNGQRLGRAIRKEYRVMTDAERRRYHTAMWTIKGNGDYDELSRIHSSFSTSPGAHSGPAFLPWHREFIK
;
A
#
# COMPACT_ATOMS: atom_id res chain seq x y z
N MET A 1 4.17 2.27 14.10
CA MET A 1 5.25 1.77 13.22
C MET A 1 6.01 2.99 12.74
N ASP A 2 7.31 3.07 13.02
CA ASP A 2 8.16 4.17 12.54
C ASP A 2 8.92 3.76 11.26
N ILE A 3 9.55 4.73 10.60
CA ILE A 3 10.30 4.52 9.35
C ILE A 3 11.50 3.57 9.57
N ALA A 4 12.07 3.52 10.78
CA ALA A 4 13.19 2.66 11.09
C ALA A 4 12.76 1.18 11.14
N CYS A 5 11.62 0.86 11.79
CA CYS A 5 11.06 -0.49 11.83
C CYS A 5 10.71 -1.04 10.43
N LEU A 6 10.35 -0.17 9.50
CA LEU A 6 9.98 -0.54 8.13
C LEU A 6 11.20 -0.83 7.22
N CYS A 7 12.41 -0.49 7.66
CA CYS A 7 13.56 -0.51 6.75
C CYS A 7 13.88 -1.90 6.19
N GLY A 8 13.81 -2.92 7.05
CA GLY A 8 14.02 -4.32 6.64
C GLY A 8 12.94 -4.79 5.66
N PHE A 9 11.68 -4.39 5.88
CA PHE A 9 10.57 -4.72 4.98
C PHE A 9 10.79 -4.15 3.57
N PHE A 10 11.26 -2.91 3.46
CA PHE A 10 11.58 -2.28 2.17
C PHE A 10 12.95 -2.71 1.62
N GLY A 11 13.63 -3.68 2.25
CA GLY A 11 14.95 -4.17 1.84
C GLY A 11 16.03 -3.10 1.85
N GLY A 12 15.84 -2.05 2.66
CA GLY A 12 16.80 -0.98 2.88
C GLY A 12 17.79 -1.30 3.99
N THR A 13 18.79 -0.44 4.13
CA THR A 13 19.81 -0.52 5.19
C THR A 13 19.88 0.77 5.98
N GLY A 14 20.25 0.67 7.26
CA GLY A 14 20.39 1.80 8.17
C GLY A 14 19.78 1.54 9.55
N GLY A 15 19.56 2.64 10.28
CA GLY A 15 18.90 2.66 11.60
C GLY A 15 17.79 3.71 11.60
N ALA A 16 18.02 4.84 12.27
CA ALA A 16 17.07 5.97 12.27
C ALA A 16 16.81 6.57 10.87
N ASN A 17 17.72 6.37 9.92
CA ASN A 17 17.57 6.74 8.52
C ASN A 17 17.65 5.49 7.65
N CYS A 18 16.54 5.10 7.02
CA CYS A 18 16.52 3.98 6.10
C CYS A 18 16.86 4.42 4.68
N VAL A 19 17.84 3.77 4.06
CA VAL A 19 18.22 3.97 2.66
C VAL A 19 17.85 2.73 1.86
N LEU A 20 17.04 2.93 0.81
CA LEU A 20 16.57 1.89 -0.09
C LEU A 20 17.69 1.44 -1.04
N ARG A 21 17.52 0.28 -1.68
CA ARG A 21 18.50 -0.29 -2.63
C ARG A 21 18.85 0.64 -3.79
N ASN A 22 17.96 1.55 -4.14
CA ASN A 22 18.17 2.56 -5.18
C ASN A 22 18.83 3.86 -4.67
N GLY A 23 19.34 3.87 -3.43
CA GLY A 23 20.00 5.02 -2.80
C GLY A 23 19.06 6.07 -2.23
N GLN A 24 17.74 5.93 -2.39
CA GLN A 24 16.77 6.89 -1.87
C GLN A 24 16.53 6.69 -0.37
N ARG A 25 16.40 7.79 0.38
CA ARG A 25 15.98 7.73 1.78
C ARG A 25 14.48 7.44 1.85
N LEU A 26 14.09 6.42 2.62
CA LEU A 26 12.68 6.14 2.91
C LEU A 26 12.08 7.31 3.69
N GLY A 27 10.99 7.85 3.16
CA GLY A 27 10.27 8.97 3.74
C GLY A 27 8.78 8.69 3.86
N ARG A 28 8.05 9.66 4.42
CA ARG A 28 6.59 9.61 4.47
C ARG A 28 6.01 9.61 3.05
N ALA A 29 5.18 8.63 2.73
CA ALA A 29 4.42 8.63 1.48
C ALA A 29 3.27 9.64 1.51
N ILE A 30 3.02 10.30 0.38
CA ILE A 30 1.90 11.22 0.18
C ILE A 30 0.93 10.62 -0.82
N ARG A 31 -0.33 10.41 -0.40
CA ARG A 31 -1.40 10.01 -1.30
C ARG A 31 -1.85 11.22 -2.10
N LYS A 32 -1.64 11.16 -3.41
CA LYS A 32 -1.93 12.25 -4.35
C LYS A 32 -3.21 11.94 -5.13
N GLU A 33 -3.98 12.97 -5.46
CA GLU A 33 -5.14 12.83 -6.33
C GLU A 33 -4.70 12.40 -7.75
N TYR A 34 -5.44 11.49 -8.37
CA TYR A 34 -5.03 10.81 -9.60
C TYR A 34 -4.86 11.74 -10.83
N ARG A 35 -5.72 12.74 -10.98
CA ARG A 35 -5.73 13.68 -12.11
C ARG A 35 -4.58 14.70 -12.01
N VAL A 36 -4.09 14.99 -10.82
CA VAL A 36 -2.91 15.86 -10.62
C VAL A 36 -1.56 15.12 -10.69
N MET A 37 -1.58 13.81 -10.94
CA MET A 37 -0.35 13.07 -11.23
C MET A 37 0.22 13.46 -12.60
N THR A 38 1.55 13.58 -12.67
CA THR A 38 2.28 13.61 -13.93
C THR A 38 2.09 12.29 -14.69
N ASP A 39 2.29 12.31 -16.01
CA ASP A 39 2.17 11.08 -16.81
C ASP A 39 3.17 10.00 -16.37
N ALA A 40 4.37 10.40 -15.92
CA ALA A 40 5.36 9.47 -15.39
C ALA A 40 4.89 8.81 -14.09
N GLU A 41 4.29 9.57 -13.16
CA GLU A 41 3.69 9.02 -11.93
C GLU A 41 2.54 8.06 -12.25
N ARG A 42 1.62 8.47 -13.15
CA ARG A 42 0.46 7.67 -13.54
C ARG A 42 0.87 6.36 -14.22
N ARG A 43 1.87 6.40 -15.11
CA ARG A 43 2.43 5.19 -15.74
C ARG A 43 3.00 4.24 -14.69
N ARG A 44 3.82 4.72 -13.74
CA ARG A 44 4.36 3.88 -12.66
C ARG A 44 3.25 3.26 -11.80
N TYR A 45 2.22 4.04 -11.47
CA TYR A 45 1.07 3.54 -10.72
C TYR A 45 0.35 2.42 -11.48
N HIS A 46 0.05 2.61 -12.77
CA HIS A 46 -0.58 1.56 -13.59
C HIS A 46 0.28 0.31 -13.71
N THR A 47 1.60 0.47 -13.93
CA THR A 47 2.53 -0.66 -13.97
C THR A 47 2.46 -1.44 -12.65
N ALA A 48 2.53 -0.76 -11.50
CA ALA A 48 2.44 -1.42 -10.20
C ALA A 48 1.11 -2.15 -9.99
N MET A 49 -0.03 -1.53 -10.36
CA MET A 49 -1.35 -2.16 -10.27
C MET A 49 -1.44 -3.43 -11.14
N TRP A 50 -0.90 -3.39 -12.36
CA TRP A 50 -0.85 -4.57 -13.23
C TRP A 50 0.13 -5.63 -12.72
N THR A 51 1.24 -5.25 -12.07
CA THR A 51 2.14 -6.20 -11.42
C THR A 51 1.42 -6.97 -10.31
N ILE A 52 0.72 -6.29 -9.41
CA ILE A 52 0.00 -6.96 -8.30
C ILE A 52 -1.24 -7.73 -8.78
N LYS A 53 -1.81 -7.36 -9.93
CA LYS A 53 -2.85 -8.17 -10.57
C LYS A 53 -2.25 -9.43 -11.20
N GLY A 54 -1.13 -9.29 -11.90
CA GLY A 54 -0.48 -10.39 -12.61
C GLY A 54 0.13 -11.45 -11.69
N ASN A 55 0.51 -11.09 -10.46
CA ASN A 55 1.05 -12.03 -9.47
C ASN A 55 -0.02 -12.58 -8.49
N GLY A 56 -1.28 -12.13 -8.59
CA GLY A 56 -2.41 -12.60 -7.78
C GLY A 56 -2.71 -11.81 -6.51
N ASP A 57 -1.85 -10.89 -6.09
CA ASP A 57 -2.03 -10.11 -4.84
C ASP A 57 -3.32 -9.27 -4.86
N TYR A 58 -3.67 -8.69 -6.01
CA TYR A 58 -4.91 -7.93 -6.16
C TYR A 58 -6.15 -8.81 -5.96
N ASP A 59 -6.10 -10.05 -6.43
CA ASP A 59 -7.21 -11.00 -6.31
C ASP A 59 -7.36 -11.51 -4.89
N GLU A 60 -6.24 -11.72 -4.20
CA GLU A 60 -6.20 -12.02 -2.78
C GLU A 60 -6.85 -10.91 -1.94
N LEU A 61 -6.50 -9.64 -2.20
CA LEU A 61 -7.14 -8.48 -1.56
C LEU A 61 -8.65 -8.44 -1.84
N SER A 62 -9.06 -8.73 -3.08
CA SER A 62 -10.47 -8.79 -3.48
C SER A 62 -11.23 -9.89 -2.73
N ARG A 63 -10.59 -11.05 -2.51
CA ARG A 63 -11.14 -12.17 -1.73
C ARG A 63 -11.28 -11.84 -0.25
N ILE A 64 -10.30 -11.14 0.33
CA ILE A 64 -10.38 -10.65 1.72
C ILE A 64 -11.57 -9.70 1.90
N HIS A 65 -11.75 -8.73 1.01
CA HIS A 65 -12.87 -7.78 1.08
C HIS A 65 -14.24 -8.45 0.90
N SER A 66 -14.36 -9.38 -0.05
CA SER A 66 -15.63 -10.06 -0.35
C SER A 66 -16.00 -11.17 0.64
N SER A 67 -15.07 -11.64 1.47
CA SER A 67 -15.32 -12.67 2.48
C SER A 67 -16.07 -12.10 3.68
N PHE A 68 -17.40 -12.18 3.67
CA PHE A 68 -18.23 -11.67 4.79
C PHE A 68 -17.89 -12.33 6.14
N SER A 69 -17.45 -13.60 6.13
CA SER A 69 -17.14 -14.37 7.34
C SER A 69 -15.89 -13.90 8.05
N THR A 70 -14.91 -13.36 7.30
CA THR A 70 -13.63 -12.87 7.83
C THR A 70 -13.52 -11.35 7.84
N SER A 71 -14.38 -10.66 7.08
CA SER A 71 -14.42 -9.20 6.95
C SER A 71 -15.81 -8.60 7.23
N PRO A 72 -16.50 -8.96 8.33
CA PRO A 72 -17.84 -8.41 8.62
C PRO A 72 -17.81 -6.91 8.87
N GLY A 73 -16.67 -6.36 9.31
CA GLY A 73 -16.47 -4.92 9.52
C GLY A 73 -16.31 -4.09 8.25
N ALA A 74 -16.22 -4.74 7.08
CA ALA A 74 -16.04 -4.04 5.81
C ALA A 74 -17.27 -3.21 5.41
N HIS A 75 -18.48 -3.49 5.91
CA HIS A 75 -19.70 -2.74 5.54
C HIS A 75 -20.69 -2.60 6.71
N SER A 76 -21.64 -1.67 6.55
CA SER A 76 -22.86 -1.57 7.38
C SER A 76 -22.65 -1.52 8.90
N GLY A 77 -21.54 -0.96 9.36
CA GLY A 77 -21.23 -0.84 10.78
C GLY A 77 -20.16 0.21 11.08
N PRO A 78 -19.92 0.51 12.37
CA PRO A 78 -18.95 1.53 12.79
C PRO A 78 -17.50 1.19 12.40
N ALA A 79 -17.22 -0.07 12.10
CA ALA A 79 -15.92 -0.51 11.62
C ALA A 79 -15.64 -0.18 10.14
N PHE A 80 -16.64 0.30 9.37
CA PHE A 80 -16.51 0.53 7.92
C PHE A 80 -15.26 1.35 7.54
N LEU A 81 -15.09 2.52 8.16
CA LEU A 81 -13.96 3.41 7.88
C LEU A 81 -12.62 2.87 8.39
N PRO A 82 -12.47 2.42 9.66
CA PRO A 82 -11.20 1.88 10.12
C PRO A 82 -10.80 0.60 9.39
N TRP A 83 -11.74 -0.28 9.02
CA TRP A 83 -11.45 -1.48 8.24
C TRP A 83 -10.83 -1.12 6.89
N HIS A 84 -11.48 -0.23 6.13
CA HIS A 84 -10.94 0.21 4.83
C HIS A 84 -9.65 1.02 4.97
N ARG A 85 -9.46 1.73 6.09
CA ARG A 85 -8.21 2.44 6.38
C ARG A 85 -7.03 1.49 6.48
N GLU A 86 -7.19 0.37 7.19
CA GLU A 86 -6.16 -0.66 7.30
C GLU A 86 -5.99 -1.43 5.99
N PHE A 87 -7.09 -1.72 5.29
CA PHE A 87 -7.07 -2.45 4.01
C PHE A 87 -6.22 -1.78 2.91
N ILE A 88 -6.09 -0.45 2.94
CA ILE A 88 -5.34 0.32 1.95
C ILE A 88 -3.96 0.81 2.45
N LYS A 89 -3.46 0.30 3.58
CA LYS A 89 -2.11 0.63 4.07
C LYS A 89 -1.05 -0.14 3.32
#